data_AF-A0A349JBS7-F1
#
_entry.id   AF-A0A349JBS7-F1
#
_cell.length_a   1.000
_cell.length_b   1.000
_cell.length_c   1.000
_cell.angle_alpha   90.00
_cell.angle_beta   90.00
_cell.angle_gamma   90.00
#
_symmetry.space_group_name_H-M   'P 1'
#
loop_
_entity.id
_entity.type
_entity.pdbx_description
1 polymer ?
#
loop_
_entity_poly.entity_id
_entity_poly.type
_entity_poly.pdbx_seq_one_letter_code
_entity_poly.pdbx_strand_id
1 'polypeptide(L)'
;PHTISFPRLKAAQGVNFDPKWFVSDPDFLRLVAILRLSVPYTGMICTAREPAHIRDTVLSFGISQIDAGSNLDLGGYAEQGDATVVEQKTHLDKAQFELGDTRSLDTMVGKLVDNGYIPSFCTSCYRTGRTGEVFMEYAIPGFIQKLCTPNAITTFQEYLCDRASPAVRASGERMIAEEVAKIPDEGVKKMVAERLVLIREQGKRDLYV
;
A
#
# COMPACT_ATOMS: atom_id res chain seq x y z
N PRO A 1 4.98 7.31 17.28
CA PRO A 1 4.69 7.96 15.97
C PRO A 1 3.67 7.13 15.19
N HIS A 2 2.87 7.74 14.30
CA HIS A 2 1.90 6.99 13.48
C HIS A 2 2.60 6.17 12.40
N THR A 3 3.57 6.76 11.71
CA THR A 3 4.40 6.08 10.72
C THR A 3 5.88 6.42 10.89
N ILE A 4 6.75 5.55 10.38
CA ILE A 4 8.17 5.80 10.16
C ILE A 4 8.47 5.52 8.68
N SER A 5 9.17 6.47 8.05
CA SER A 5 9.76 6.31 6.72
C SER A 5 11.28 6.29 6.86
N PHE A 6 11.95 5.47 6.07
CA PHE A 6 13.40 5.32 6.07
C PHE A 6 13.95 5.35 4.64
N PRO A 7 13.73 6.45 3.88
CA PRO A 7 14.18 6.53 2.49
C PRO A 7 15.70 6.46 2.40
N ARG A 8 16.25 5.56 1.58
CA ARG A 8 17.68 5.60 1.25
C ARG A 8 17.98 6.78 0.33
N LEU A 9 19.22 7.26 0.40
CA LEU A 9 19.76 8.23 -0.55
C LEU A 9 19.68 7.64 -1.98
N LYS A 10 19.28 8.48 -2.93
CA LYS A 10 19.12 8.14 -4.35
C LYS A 10 19.80 9.20 -5.19
N ALA A 11 20.21 8.82 -6.40
CA ALA A 11 20.75 9.77 -7.37
C ALA A 11 19.74 10.89 -7.64
N ALA A 12 20.23 12.11 -7.79
CA ALA A 12 19.45 13.30 -8.09
C ALA A 12 20.28 14.25 -8.94
N GLN A 13 19.64 15.08 -9.76
CA GLN A 13 20.35 16.02 -10.63
C GLN A 13 21.22 16.98 -9.82
N GLY A 14 22.47 17.14 -10.25
CA GLY A 14 23.40 18.10 -9.66
C GLY A 14 23.96 17.71 -8.29
N VAL A 15 23.69 16.49 -7.80
CA VAL A 15 24.18 16.02 -6.50
C VAL A 15 25.11 14.83 -6.69
N ASN A 16 26.31 14.93 -6.13
CA ASN A 16 27.25 13.82 -6.03
C ASN A 16 27.40 13.43 -4.55
N PHE A 17 26.93 12.25 -4.18
CA PHE A 17 27.03 11.75 -2.81
C PHE A 17 28.30 10.93 -2.65
N ASP A 18 28.97 11.07 -1.50
CA ASP A 18 30.05 10.18 -1.12
C ASP A 18 29.46 8.77 -0.86
N PRO A 19 29.92 7.73 -1.59
CA PRO A 19 29.37 6.37 -1.48
C PRO A 19 29.39 5.79 -0.06
N LYS A 20 30.24 6.31 0.85
CA LYS A 20 30.30 5.86 2.25
C LYS A 20 29.00 6.09 3.02
N TRP A 21 28.12 6.98 2.55
CA TRP A 21 26.83 7.25 3.17
C TRP A 21 25.71 6.34 2.65
N PHE A 22 25.97 5.51 1.64
CA PHE A 22 24.98 4.59 1.13
C PHE A 22 24.82 3.38 2.05
N VAL A 23 23.56 3.05 2.30
CA VAL A 23 23.17 1.90 3.12
C VAL A 23 23.00 0.69 2.22
N SER A 24 23.71 -0.38 2.53
CA SER A 24 23.64 -1.64 1.78
C SER A 24 22.26 -2.29 1.89
N ASP A 25 21.91 -3.15 0.92
CA ASP A 25 20.66 -3.92 0.97
C ASP A 25 20.54 -4.76 2.26
N PRO A 26 21.57 -5.51 2.71
CA PRO A 26 21.50 -6.24 3.98
C PRO A 26 21.27 -5.36 5.21
N ASP A 27 21.93 -4.20 5.29
CA ASP A 27 21.78 -3.28 6.43
C ASP A 27 20.39 -2.64 6.44
N PHE A 28 19.86 -2.32 5.26
CA PHE A 28 18.50 -1.81 5.10
C PHE A 28 17.46 -2.84 5.55
N LEU A 29 17.55 -4.08 5.06
CA LEU A 29 16.67 -5.17 5.45
C LEU A 29 16.72 -5.43 6.97
N ARG A 30 17.93 -5.40 7.56
CA ARG A 30 18.13 -5.51 9.01
C ARG A 30 17.46 -4.36 9.77
N LEU A 31 17.60 -3.13 9.29
CA LEU A 31 16.94 -1.95 9.88
C LEU A 31 15.42 -2.11 9.92
N VAL A 32 14.80 -2.52 8.80
CA VAL A 32 13.34 -2.73 8.72
C VAL A 32 12.87 -3.75 9.74
N ALA A 33 13.57 -4.88 9.85
CA ALA A 33 13.25 -5.93 10.83
C ALA A 33 13.36 -5.42 12.28
N ILE A 34 14.44 -4.70 12.61
CA ILE A 34 14.63 -4.11 13.94
C ILE A 34 13.50 -3.13 14.27
N LEU A 35 13.13 -2.24 13.33
CA LEU A 35 12.06 -1.27 13.53
C LEU A 35 10.71 -1.94 13.75
N ARG A 36 10.34 -2.95 12.95
CA ARG A 36 9.08 -3.70 13.14
C ARG A 36 8.99 -4.32 14.52
N LEU A 37 10.09 -4.89 15.02
CA LEU A 37 10.14 -5.50 16.35
C LEU A 37 10.13 -4.45 17.47
N SER A 38 10.73 -3.28 17.25
CA SER A 38 10.88 -2.25 18.29
C SER A 38 9.62 -1.39 18.48
N VAL A 39 8.85 -1.16 17.40
CA VAL A 39 7.65 -0.32 17.40
C VAL A 39 6.49 -1.00 16.65
N PRO A 40 5.92 -2.09 17.20
CA PRO A 40 5.03 -2.99 16.47
C PRO A 40 3.73 -2.36 15.97
N TYR A 41 3.26 -1.29 16.60
CA TYR A 41 2.02 -0.58 16.22
C TYR A 41 2.25 0.61 15.29
N THR A 42 3.51 1.00 15.09
CA THR A 42 3.85 2.08 14.15
C THR A 42 3.84 1.53 12.73
N GLY A 43 3.18 2.25 11.83
CA GLY A 43 3.20 1.95 10.40
C GLY A 43 4.60 2.17 9.83
N MET A 44 4.98 1.39 8.82
CA MET A 44 6.25 1.56 8.12
C MET A 44 5.99 1.77 6.64
N ILE A 45 6.64 2.78 6.07
CA ILE A 45 6.46 3.20 4.68
C ILE A 45 7.70 2.81 3.87
N CYS A 46 7.53 1.99 2.83
CA CYS A 46 8.57 1.72 1.83
C CYS A 46 8.17 2.31 0.47
N THR A 47 8.89 3.33 0.04
CA THR A 47 8.57 4.06 -1.20
C THR A 47 9.23 3.42 -2.44
N ALA A 48 8.85 3.92 -3.62
CA ALA A 48 9.40 3.57 -4.92
C ALA A 48 10.85 4.04 -5.12
N ARG A 49 11.48 4.61 -4.08
CA ARG A 49 12.95 4.74 -4.01
C ARG A 49 13.62 3.38 -4.08
N GLU A 50 13.05 2.38 -3.43
CA GLU A 50 13.66 1.06 -3.33
C GLU A 50 13.43 0.25 -4.61
N PRO A 51 14.41 -0.55 -5.04
CA PRO A 51 14.25 -1.40 -6.20
C PRO A 51 13.22 -2.50 -5.94
N ALA A 52 12.58 -2.99 -7.01
CA ALA A 52 11.49 -3.95 -6.93
C ALA A 52 11.80 -5.16 -6.04
N HIS A 53 13.00 -5.74 -6.13
CA HIS A 53 13.39 -6.91 -5.32
C HIS A 53 13.46 -6.61 -3.82
N ILE A 54 13.90 -5.40 -3.43
CA ILE A 54 13.91 -4.98 -2.03
C ILE A 54 12.48 -4.78 -1.55
N ARG A 55 11.65 -4.09 -2.33
CA ARG A 55 10.24 -3.85 -2.00
C ARG A 55 9.49 -5.15 -1.78
N ASP A 56 9.63 -6.09 -2.72
CA ASP A 56 9.00 -7.40 -2.66
C ASP A 56 9.48 -8.18 -1.41
N THR A 57 10.76 -8.03 -1.01
CA THR A 57 11.30 -8.64 0.22
C THR A 57 10.74 -8.01 1.49
N VAL A 58 10.76 -6.68 1.61
CA VAL A 58 10.39 -5.98 2.87
C VAL A 58 8.90 -6.07 3.19
N LEU A 59 8.03 -6.38 2.21
CA LEU A 59 6.63 -6.69 2.48
C LEU A 59 6.49 -7.79 3.54
N SER A 60 7.33 -8.83 3.46
CA SER A 60 7.36 -9.93 4.44
C SER A 60 7.88 -9.50 5.82
N PHE A 61 8.56 -8.35 5.94
CA PHE A 61 9.14 -7.85 7.19
C PHE A 61 8.22 -6.84 7.88
N GLY A 62 6.98 -6.71 7.41
CA GLY A 62 5.96 -5.89 8.04
C GLY A 62 5.95 -4.44 7.56
N ILE A 63 6.33 -4.14 6.31
CA ILE A 63 5.92 -2.87 5.70
C ILE A 63 4.39 -2.81 5.68
N SER A 64 3.81 -1.68 6.08
CA SER A 64 2.36 -1.50 6.15
C SER A 64 1.82 -0.53 5.11
N GLN A 65 2.70 0.23 4.45
CA GLN A 65 2.34 1.22 3.44
C GLN A 65 3.41 1.26 2.34
N ILE A 66 2.96 1.28 1.10
CA ILE A 66 3.79 1.44 -0.08
C ILE A 66 3.10 2.40 -1.06
N ASP A 67 3.89 3.10 -1.87
CA ASP A 67 3.41 3.81 -3.06
C ASP A 67 3.47 2.91 -4.31
N ALA A 68 2.76 3.25 -5.37
CA ALA A 68 2.82 2.51 -6.63
C ALA A 68 2.39 3.43 -7.78
N GLY A 69 2.91 3.19 -8.98
CA GLY A 69 2.73 4.11 -10.10
C GLY A 69 3.32 5.50 -9.83
N SER A 70 4.32 5.62 -8.96
CA SER A 70 4.87 6.91 -8.55
C SER A 70 5.54 7.63 -9.74
N ASN A 71 5.21 8.91 -9.92
CA ASN A 71 5.91 9.81 -10.83
C ASN A 71 6.40 11.04 -10.06
N LEU A 72 7.69 11.34 -10.21
CA LEU A 72 8.37 12.43 -9.50
C LEU A 72 8.72 13.61 -10.40
N ASP A 73 8.47 13.49 -11.71
CA ASP A 73 8.69 14.57 -12.66
C ASP A 73 7.63 15.64 -12.44
N LEU A 74 8.01 16.92 -12.53
CA LEU A 74 7.05 18.01 -12.58
C LEU A 74 6.10 17.81 -13.78
N GLY A 75 4.81 17.55 -13.50
CA GLY A 75 3.79 17.27 -14.53
C GLY A 75 3.76 15.83 -15.04
N GLY A 76 4.58 14.92 -14.51
CA GLY A 76 4.81 13.60 -15.09
C GLY A 76 3.56 12.72 -15.27
N TYR A 77 2.61 12.76 -14.32
CA TYR A 77 1.35 12.01 -14.44
C TYR A 77 0.48 12.44 -15.63
N ALA A 78 0.58 13.71 -16.07
CA ALA A 78 -0.15 14.19 -17.24
C ALA A 78 0.57 13.82 -18.55
N GLU A 79 1.90 13.83 -18.54
CA GLU A 79 2.73 13.59 -19.73
C GLU A 79 2.88 12.10 -20.07
N GLN A 80 2.89 11.23 -19.07
CA GLN A 80 3.22 9.81 -19.24
C GLN A 80 2.01 8.88 -19.26
N GLY A 81 0.79 9.44 -19.18
CA GLY A 81 -0.46 8.68 -19.20
C GLY A 81 -0.85 8.12 -17.84
N ASP A 82 -1.87 7.26 -17.83
CA ASP A 82 -2.46 6.74 -16.59
C ASP A 82 -1.48 5.80 -15.86
N ALA A 83 -0.92 6.29 -14.75
CA ALA A 83 -0.04 5.54 -13.86
C ALA A 83 -0.67 4.27 -13.25
N THR A 84 -1.99 4.12 -13.39
CA THR A 84 -2.66 2.87 -13.06
C THR A 84 -2.13 1.72 -13.90
N VAL A 85 -1.92 1.94 -15.19
CA VAL A 85 -1.58 0.90 -16.17
C VAL A 85 -0.21 1.10 -16.82
N VAL A 86 0.31 2.32 -16.85
CA VAL A 86 1.59 2.65 -17.48
C VAL A 86 2.71 2.65 -16.45
N GLU A 87 3.80 1.94 -16.75
CA GLU A 87 5.04 2.05 -15.99
C GLU A 87 5.63 3.45 -16.14
N GLN A 88 6.05 4.03 -15.02
CA GLN A 88 6.53 5.40 -15.00
C GLN A 88 7.99 5.48 -15.45
N LYS A 89 8.33 6.52 -16.19
CA LYS A 89 9.70 6.88 -16.54
C LYS A 89 10.11 8.04 -15.67
N THR A 90 11.36 8.06 -15.24
CA THR A 90 11.93 9.17 -14.47
C THR A 90 12.85 9.96 -15.37
N HIS A 91 12.58 11.26 -15.51
CA HIS A 91 13.49 12.18 -16.16
C HIS A 91 14.27 12.91 -15.06
N LEU A 92 15.52 12.50 -14.83
CA LEU A 92 16.31 13.00 -13.69
C LEU A 92 16.45 14.52 -13.64
N ASP A 93 16.38 15.20 -14.79
CA ASP A 93 16.41 16.66 -14.91
C ASP A 93 15.13 17.37 -14.44
N LYS A 94 14.05 16.60 -14.23
CA LYS A 94 12.75 17.09 -13.76
C LYS A 94 12.28 16.41 -12.46
N ALA A 95 12.90 15.28 -12.10
CA ALA A 95 12.54 14.48 -10.95
C ALA A 95 13.26 14.93 -9.68
N GLN A 96 12.62 14.73 -8.53
CA GLN A 96 13.27 14.95 -7.23
C GLN A 96 14.47 14.01 -7.00
N PHE A 97 14.36 12.75 -7.45
CA PHE A 97 15.39 11.71 -7.36
C PHE A 97 15.04 10.55 -8.30
N GLU A 98 15.99 9.63 -8.51
CA GLU A 98 15.79 8.41 -9.29
C GLU A 98 14.84 7.41 -8.60
N LEU A 99 13.79 6.97 -9.29
CA LEU A 99 12.95 5.87 -8.83
C LEU A 99 13.67 4.53 -8.96
N GLY A 100 13.58 3.70 -7.92
CA GLY A 100 14.02 2.30 -7.95
C GLY A 100 12.96 1.34 -8.46
N ASP A 101 11.68 1.71 -8.39
CA ASP A 101 10.56 0.88 -8.85
C ASP A 101 9.54 1.72 -9.61
N THR A 102 9.39 1.40 -10.89
CA THR A 102 8.57 2.13 -11.87
C THR A 102 7.27 1.41 -12.22
N ARG A 103 7.00 0.26 -11.59
CA ARG A 103 5.82 -0.56 -11.86
C ARG A 103 4.53 0.27 -11.69
N SER A 104 3.59 0.06 -12.60
CA SER A 104 2.25 0.66 -12.53
C SER A 104 1.49 0.20 -11.28
N LEU A 105 0.45 0.95 -10.90
CA LEU A 105 -0.40 0.59 -9.76
C LEU A 105 -1.02 -0.80 -9.95
N ASP A 106 -1.56 -1.11 -11.13
CA ASP A 106 -2.19 -2.40 -11.43
C ASP A 106 -1.20 -3.57 -11.31
N THR A 107 0.04 -3.38 -11.79
CA THR A 107 1.12 -4.37 -11.65
C THR A 107 1.46 -4.62 -10.18
N MET A 108 1.54 -3.55 -9.37
CA MET A 108 1.81 -3.67 -7.94
C MET A 108 0.67 -4.35 -7.19
N VAL A 109 -0.57 -3.95 -7.47
CA VAL A 109 -1.77 -4.56 -6.88
C VAL A 109 -1.84 -6.05 -7.24
N GLY A 110 -1.64 -6.41 -8.51
CA GLY A 110 -1.61 -7.80 -8.95
C GLY A 110 -0.58 -8.63 -8.19
N LYS A 111 0.66 -8.12 -8.07
CA LYS A 111 1.71 -8.79 -7.29
C LYS A 111 1.40 -8.92 -5.81
N LEU A 112 0.72 -7.96 -5.19
CA LEU A 112 0.28 -8.08 -3.80
C LEU A 112 -0.72 -9.23 -3.68
N VAL A 113 -1.70 -9.28 -4.58
CA VAL A 113 -2.73 -10.32 -4.63
C VAL A 113 -2.09 -11.70 -4.82
N ASP A 114 -1.19 -11.85 -5.79
CA ASP A 114 -0.52 -13.12 -6.10
C ASP A 114 0.31 -13.65 -4.93
N ASN A 115 0.84 -12.74 -4.09
CA ASN A 115 1.60 -13.07 -2.89
C ASN A 115 0.74 -13.20 -1.63
N GLY A 116 -0.58 -13.16 -1.74
CA GLY A 116 -1.51 -13.33 -0.61
C GLY A 116 -1.68 -12.11 0.29
N TYR A 117 -1.25 -10.92 -0.15
CA TYR A 117 -1.51 -9.66 0.55
C TYR A 117 -2.79 -9.01 0.04
N ILE A 118 -3.62 -8.50 0.94
CA ILE A 118 -4.80 -7.70 0.58
C ILE A 118 -4.41 -6.22 0.38
N PRO A 119 -4.52 -5.67 -0.84
CA PRO A 119 -4.34 -4.24 -1.07
C PRO A 119 -5.42 -3.44 -0.32
N SER A 120 -5.10 -2.23 0.14
CA SER A 120 -6.07 -1.37 0.81
C SER A 120 -5.85 0.10 0.47
N PHE A 121 -6.96 0.80 0.24
CA PHE A 121 -7.00 2.25 0.01
C PHE A 121 -7.78 2.95 1.14
N CYS A 122 -7.75 2.36 2.34
CA CYS A 122 -8.56 2.77 3.48
C CYS A 122 -8.15 4.13 4.06
N THR A 123 -9.15 4.97 4.31
CA THR A 123 -9.02 6.27 5.00
C THR A 123 -9.99 6.40 6.19
N SER A 124 -10.61 5.29 6.62
CA SER A 124 -11.69 5.25 7.63
C SER A 124 -11.31 5.87 8.97
N CYS A 125 -10.08 5.65 9.45
CA CYS A 125 -9.63 6.18 10.75
C CYS A 125 -9.69 7.71 10.77
N TYR A 126 -9.35 8.37 9.66
CA TYR A 126 -9.48 9.81 9.53
C TYR A 126 -10.94 10.25 9.61
N ARG A 127 -11.84 9.61 8.85
CA ARG A 127 -13.27 9.96 8.80
C ARG A 127 -14.00 9.77 10.13
N THR A 128 -13.55 8.80 10.92
CA THR A 128 -14.15 8.41 12.20
C THR A 128 -13.46 9.04 13.41
N GLY A 129 -12.47 9.92 13.20
CA GLY A 129 -11.75 10.59 14.28
C GLY A 129 -10.81 9.68 15.08
N ARG A 130 -10.48 8.49 14.59
CA ARG A 130 -9.49 7.58 15.19
C ARG A 130 -8.08 8.06 14.89
N THR A 131 -7.64 9.11 15.59
CA THR A 131 -6.32 9.71 15.47
C THR A 131 -5.61 9.74 16.82
N GLY A 132 -4.28 9.85 16.82
CA GLY A 132 -3.49 9.94 18.06
C GLY A 132 -3.69 8.75 18.99
N GLU A 133 -4.02 9.04 20.25
CA GLU A 133 -4.22 8.03 21.31
C GLU A 133 -5.42 7.12 21.02
N VAL A 134 -6.50 7.66 20.45
CA VAL A 134 -7.70 6.89 20.10
C VAL A 134 -7.35 5.76 19.14
N PHE A 135 -6.47 6.00 18.16
CA PHE A 135 -6.01 4.92 17.27
C PHE A 135 -5.27 3.82 18.04
N MET A 136 -4.41 4.20 18.99
CA MET A 136 -3.61 3.25 19.76
C MET A 136 -4.46 2.39 20.70
N GLU A 137 -5.58 2.91 21.22
CA GLU A 137 -6.55 2.14 22.00
C GLU A 137 -7.17 0.97 21.22
N TYR A 138 -7.29 1.07 19.90
CA TYR A 138 -7.71 -0.05 19.05
C TYR A 138 -6.55 -0.93 18.61
N ALA A 139 -5.39 -0.31 18.31
CA ALA A 139 -4.23 -1.02 17.77
C ALA A 139 -3.57 -1.93 18.80
N ILE A 140 -3.31 -1.43 20.02
CA ILE A 140 -2.56 -2.14 21.06
C ILE A 140 -3.25 -3.45 21.48
N PRO A 141 -4.57 -3.45 21.76
CA PRO A 141 -5.28 -4.67 22.15
C PRO A 141 -5.59 -5.60 20.97
N GLY A 142 -5.23 -5.23 19.74
CA GLY A 142 -5.51 -6.03 18.54
C GLY A 142 -6.94 -5.93 18.02
N PHE A 143 -7.74 -4.96 18.49
CA PHE A 143 -9.10 -4.73 17.96
C PHE A 143 -9.10 -4.12 16.56
N ILE A 144 -8.00 -3.47 16.17
CA ILE A 144 -7.86 -2.80 14.89
C ILE A 144 -8.10 -3.74 13.70
N GLN A 145 -7.80 -5.03 13.80
CA GLN A 145 -8.04 -6.01 12.73
C GLN A 145 -9.54 -6.19 12.40
N LYS A 146 -10.43 -6.00 13.38
CA LYS A 146 -11.89 -6.06 13.18
C LYS A 146 -12.41 -4.88 12.35
N LEU A 147 -11.57 -3.86 12.14
CA LEU A 147 -11.89 -2.63 11.42
C LEU A 147 -11.09 -2.58 10.11
N CYS A 148 -9.79 -2.85 10.16
CA CYS A 148 -8.89 -2.78 9.03
C CYS A 148 -9.20 -3.83 7.95
N THR A 149 -9.43 -5.09 8.31
CA THR A 149 -9.68 -6.14 7.30
C THR A 149 -10.98 -5.90 6.53
N PRO A 150 -12.13 -5.60 7.18
CA PRO A 150 -13.34 -5.20 6.46
C PRO A 150 -13.13 -4.00 5.53
N ASN A 151 -12.42 -2.97 6.00
CA ASN A 151 -12.18 -1.77 5.21
C ASN A 151 -11.19 -2.02 4.06
N ALA A 152 -10.22 -2.92 4.23
CA ALA A 152 -9.34 -3.36 3.15
C ALA A 152 -10.13 -4.06 2.05
N ILE A 153 -11.03 -4.98 2.43
CA ILE A 153 -11.91 -5.69 1.48
C ILE A 153 -12.80 -4.71 0.69
N THR A 154 -13.48 -3.78 1.37
CA THR A 154 -14.39 -2.86 0.68
C THR A 154 -13.64 -1.90 -0.23
N THR A 155 -12.55 -1.29 0.23
CA THR A 155 -11.76 -0.36 -0.60
C THR A 155 -11.04 -1.07 -1.75
N PHE A 156 -10.64 -2.32 -1.57
CA PHE A 156 -10.10 -3.10 -2.67
C PHE A 156 -11.17 -3.42 -3.71
N GLN A 157 -12.39 -3.77 -3.29
CA GLN A 157 -13.51 -3.97 -4.23
C GLN A 157 -13.82 -2.71 -5.05
N GLU A 158 -13.74 -1.52 -4.45
CA GLU A 158 -13.90 -0.25 -5.16
C GLU A 158 -12.81 -0.09 -6.25
N TYR A 159 -11.55 -0.35 -5.90
CA TYR A 159 -10.45 -0.35 -6.87
C TYR A 159 -10.67 -1.35 -8.01
N LEU A 160 -11.14 -2.57 -7.70
CA LEU A 160 -11.42 -3.59 -8.71
C LEU A 160 -12.54 -3.18 -9.68
N CYS A 161 -13.55 -2.44 -9.20
CA CYS A 161 -14.61 -1.93 -10.04
C CYS A 161 -14.16 -0.75 -10.92
N ASP A 162 -13.30 0.12 -10.37
CA ASP A 162 -13.04 1.43 -10.98
C ASP A 162 -11.78 1.47 -11.84
N ARG A 163 -10.76 0.66 -11.50
CA ARG A 163 -9.38 0.87 -11.98
C ARG A 163 -8.64 -0.39 -12.42
N ALA A 164 -8.96 -1.55 -11.86
CA ALA A 164 -8.20 -2.76 -12.10
C ALA A 164 -8.31 -3.27 -13.55
N SER A 165 -7.22 -3.83 -14.06
CA SER A 165 -7.25 -4.61 -15.30
C SER A 165 -8.11 -5.87 -15.13
N PRO A 166 -8.61 -6.49 -16.23
CA PRO A 166 -9.39 -7.72 -16.15
C PRO A 166 -8.67 -8.86 -15.41
N ALA A 167 -7.35 -8.94 -15.54
CA ALA A 167 -6.54 -9.96 -14.87
C ALA A 167 -6.49 -9.75 -13.35
N VAL A 168 -6.17 -8.52 -12.91
CA VAL A 168 -6.12 -8.15 -11.49
C VAL A 168 -7.51 -8.21 -10.86
N ARG A 169 -8.55 -7.84 -11.61
CA ARG A 169 -9.93 -8.00 -11.16
C ARG A 169 -10.27 -9.45 -10.87
N ALA A 170 -9.94 -10.37 -11.79
CA ALA A 170 -10.24 -11.78 -11.59
C ALA A 170 -9.49 -12.38 -10.38
N SER A 171 -8.21 -12.06 -10.18
CA SER A 171 -7.47 -12.54 -9.00
C SER A 171 -7.93 -11.87 -7.70
N GLY A 172 -8.19 -10.57 -7.73
CA GLY A 172 -8.67 -9.80 -6.59
C GLY A 172 -10.05 -10.24 -6.11
N GLU A 173 -10.98 -10.54 -7.02
CA GLU A 173 -12.31 -11.05 -6.65
C GLU A 173 -12.23 -12.42 -5.96
N ARG A 174 -11.29 -13.30 -6.36
CA ARG A 174 -11.02 -14.57 -5.67
C ARG A 174 -10.46 -14.33 -4.27
N MET A 175 -9.45 -13.46 -4.15
CA MET A 175 -8.88 -13.09 -2.84
C MET A 175 -9.93 -12.50 -1.90
N ILE A 176 -10.80 -11.59 -2.39
CA ILE A 176 -11.88 -11.02 -1.58
C ILE A 176 -12.80 -12.12 -1.05
N ALA A 177 -13.19 -13.09 -1.88
CA ALA A 177 -14.05 -14.18 -1.44
C ALA A 177 -13.37 -15.03 -0.34
N GLU A 178 -12.08 -15.33 -0.49
CA GLU A 178 -11.29 -16.06 0.51
C GLU A 178 -11.16 -15.27 1.83
N GLU A 179 -10.87 -13.97 1.77
CA GLU A 179 -10.74 -13.11 2.95
C GLU A 179 -12.08 -12.94 3.69
N VAL A 180 -13.20 -12.79 2.96
CA VAL A 180 -14.54 -12.74 3.56
C VAL A 180 -14.86 -14.06 4.27
N ALA A 181 -14.46 -15.20 3.72
CA ALA A 181 -14.68 -16.50 4.36
C ALA A 181 -13.92 -16.66 5.68
N LYS A 182 -12.76 -15.99 5.83
CA LYS A 182 -11.94 -16.01 7.06
C LYS A 182 -12.48 -15.13 8.19
N ILE A 183 -13.46 -14.25 7.93
CA ILE A 183 -14.04 -13.38 8.96
C ILE A 183 -14.81 -14.24 9.98
N PRO A 184 -14.42 -14.27 11.26
CA PRO A 184 -15.04 -15.13 12.27
C PRO A 184 -16.35 -14.56 12.83
N ASP A 185 -16.52 -13.25 12.78
CA ASP A 185 -17.72 -12.57 13.28
C ASP A 185 -18.78 -12.51 12.16
N GLU A 186 -19.87 -13.26 12.34
CA GLU A 186 -20.95 -13.36 11.35
C GLU A 186 -21.66 -12.01 11.09
N GLY A 187 -21.71 -11.13 12.09
CA GLY A 187 -22.26 -9.78 11.92
C GLY A 187 -21.39 -8.93 11.01
N VAL A 188 -20.08 -8.94 11.24
CA VAL A 188 -19.09 -8.25 10.38
C VAL A 188 -19.11 -8.85 8.97
N LYS A 189 -19.14 -10.18 8.85
CA LYS A 189 -19.17 -10.89 7.57
C LYS A 189 -20.39 -10.52 6.74
N LYS A 190 -21.58 -10.49 7.36
CA LYS A 190 -22.82 -10.06 6.71
C LYS A 190 -22.74 -8.61 6.24
N MET A 191 -22.28 -7.70 7.09
CA MET A 191 -22.09 -6.29 6.74
C MET A 191 -21.11 -6.13 5.57
N VAL A 192 -19.99 -6.85 5.56
CA VAL A 192 -19.04 -6.79 4.43
C VAL A 192 -19.69 -7.31 3.15
N ALA A 193 -20.42 -8.43 3.20
CA ALA A 193 -21.12 -8.98 2.04
C ALA A 193 -22.14 -7.99 1.45
N GLU A 194 -22.96 -7.35 2.30
CA GLU A 194 -23.92 -6.32 1.88
C GLU A 194 -23.21 -5.14 1.20
N ARG A 195 -22.10 -4.66 1.78
CA ARG A 195 -21.32 -3.56 1.19
C ARG A 195 -20.70 -3.93 -0.15
N LEU A 196 -20.19 -5.16 -0.30
CA LEU A 196 -19.66 -5.65 -1.58
C LEU A 196 -20.73 -5.66 -2.67
N VAL A 197 -21.99 -6.00 -2.34
CA VAL A 197 -23.12 -5.88 -3.27
C VAL A 197 -23.37 -4.42 -3.64
N LEU A 198 -23.45 -3.52 -2.64
CA LEU A 198 -23.64 -2.09 -2.88
C LEU A 198 -22.55 -1.48 -3.79
N ILE A 199 -21.29 -1.88 -3.61
CA ILE A 199 -20.16 -1.39 -4.41
C ILE A 199 -20.26 -1.87 -5.86
N ARG A 200 -20.48 -3.18 -6.05
CA ARG A 200 -20.48 -3.83 -7.37
C ARG A 200 -21.70 -3.48 -8.21
N GLU A 201 -22.88 -3.48 -7.60
CA GLU A 201 -24.15 -3.41 -8.34
C GLU A 201 -24.76 -2.01 -8.33
N GLN A 202 -24.50 -1.23 -7.27
CA GLN A 202 -25.13 0.09 -7.08
C GLN A 202 -24.15 1.25 -7.16
N GLY A 203 -22.86 0.97 -7.42
CA GLY A 203 -21.84 2.01 -7.56
C GLY A 203 -21.58 2.81 -6.28
N LYS A 204 -21.96 2.28 -5.10
CA LYS A 204 -21.66 2.95 -3.83
C LYS A 204 -20.15 2.92 -3.57
N ARG A 205 -19.62 3.99 -2.99
CA ARG A 205 -18.19 4.16 -2.67
C ARG A 205 -18.05 4.71 -1.26
N ASP A 206 -16.84 4.63 -0.71
CA ASP A 206 -16.48 5.13 0.61
C ASP A 206 -17.29 4.47 1.74
N LEU A 207 -17.45 3.15 1.69
CA LEU A 207 -18.12 2.37 2.73
C LEU A 207 -17.11 1.83 3.75
N TYR A 208 -17.17 2.33 4.98
CA TYR A 208 -16.22 2.00 6.05
C TYR A 208 -16.86 1.64 7.39
N VAL A 209 -16.11 0.89 8.20
CA VAL A 209 -16.36 0.59 9.62
C VAL A 209 -15.57 1.55 10.50
#